data_AF-A0A2P8MBL4-F1
#
_entry.id   AF-A0A2P8MBL4-F1
#
_cell.length_a   1.000
_cell.length_b   1.000
_cell.length_c   1.000
_cell.angle_alpha   90.00
_cell.angle_beta   90.00
_cell.angle_gamma   90.00
#
_symmetry.space_group_name_H-M   'P 1'
#
loop_
_entity.id
_entity.type
_entity.pdbx_description
1 polymer ?
#
loop_
_entity_poly.entity_id
_entity_poly.type
_entity_poly.pdbx_seq_one_letter_code
_entity_poly.pdbx_strand_id
1 'polypeptide(L)'
;MIKKRECLEFIDKVEKKAINSVEERYLKKIKNEKIKILKETGYMKRLKKIQKNFNLIFDEFNNLALEMNENKAVDYGTGRYYNFEYEGSHFTSEGIVRRTIENCSFHGGSVELIENEEKKEIEAVKDNYDKVRIVVKRNPNGVKAAEYLKGLGFDITSLEKDESRALTIKIDKTKLFVCGENK
;
A
#
# COMPACT_ATOMS: atom_id res chain seq x y z
N MET A 1 4.13 -28.08 22.35
CA MET A 1 3.58 -28.85 21.21
C MET A 1 2.74 -27.91 20.36
N ILE A 2 3.13 -27.73 19.09
CA ILE A 2 2.46 -26.82 18.16
C ILE A 2 1.04 -27.31 17.91
N LYS A 3 0.06 -26.42 18.07
CA LYS A 3 -1.34 -26.71 17.77
C LYS A 3 -1.64 -26.39 16.31
N LYS A 4 -2.49 -27.20 15.69
CA LYS A 4 -2.93 -27.01 14.31
C LYS A 4 -3.59 -25.64 14.07
N ARG A 5 -4.29 -25.11 15.08
CA ARG A 5 -4.84 -23.76 15.05
C ARG A 5 -3.76 -22.68 14.89
N GLU A 6 -2.62 -22.83 15.57
CA GLU A 6 -1.49 -21.89 15.47
C GLU A 6 -0.88 -21.90 14.06
N CYS A 7 -0.79 -23.06 13.42
CA CYS A 7 -0.37 -23.16 12.03
C CYS A 7 -1.34 -22.45 11.07
N LEU A 8 -2.65 -22.56 11.30
CA LEU A 8 -3.67 -21.88 10.47
C LEU A 8 -3.61 -20.36 10.65
N GLU A 9 -3.52 -19.88 11.88
CA GLU A 9 -3.38 -18.45 12.19
C GLU A 9 -2.07 -17.87 11.62
N PHE A 10 -0.99 -18.67 11.59
CA PHE A 10 0.26 -18.30 10.92
C PHE A 10 0.06 -18.14 9.41
N ILE A 11 -0.61 -19.09 8.75
CA ILE A 11 -0.89 -19.02 7.31
C ILE A 11 -1.66 -17.74 6.96
N ASP A 12 -2.67 -17.38 7.76
CA ASP A 12 -3.46 -16.15 7.54
C ASP A 12 -2.59 -14.89 7.68
N LYS A 13 -1.67 -14.85 8.65
CA LYS A 13 -0.73 -13.73 8.81
C LYS A 13 0.22 -13.61 7.63
N VAL A 14 0.76 -14.73 7.14
CA VAL A 14 1.71 -14.70 6.03
C VAL A 14 1.02 -14.44 4.69
N GLU A 15 -0.20 -14.95 4.48
CA GLU A 15 -1.03 -14.58 3.33
C GLU A 15 -1.27 -13.07 3.29
N LYS A 16 -1.68 -12.47 4.42
CA LYS A 16 -1.89 -11.02 4.49
C LYS A 16 -0.63 -10.24 4.13
N LYS A 17 0.54 -10.67 4.62
CA LYS A 17 1.82 -10.06 4.23
C LYS A 17 2.11 -10.19 2.74
N ALA A 18 1.83 -11.36 2.15
CA ALA A 18 2.04 -11.60 0.73
C ALA A 18 1.12 -10.72 -0.13
N ILE A 19 -0.16 -10.60 0.24
CA ILE A 19 -1.11 -9.71 -0.43
C ILE A 19 -0.64 -8.25 -0.34
N ASN A 20 -0.30 -7.77 0.87
CA ASN A 20 0.19 -6.41 1.05
C ASN A 20 1.45 -6.11 0.20
N SER A 21 2.37 -7.07 0.09
CA SER A 21 3.57 -6.95 -0.76
C SER A 21 3.23 -6.81 -2.25
N VAL A 22 2.21 -7.54 -2.72
CA VAL A 22 1.68 -7.39 -4.08
C VAL A 22 1.07 -6.00 -4.27
N GLU A 23 0.18 -5.59 -3.36
CA GLU A 23 -0.49 -4.27 -3.39
C GLU A 23 0.53 -3.12 -3.41
N GLU A 24 1.53 -3.11 -2.52
CA GLU A 24 2.56 -2.06 -2.46
C GLU A 24 3.33 -1.93 -3.78
N ARG A 25 3.67 -3.06 -4.39
CA ARG A 25 4.39 -3.08 -5.67
C ARG A 25 3.51 -2.54 -6.80
N TYR A 26 2.24 -2.92 -6.87
CA TYR A 26 1.31 -2.43 -7.89
C TYR A 26 0.92 -0.97 -7.68
N LEU A 27 0.70 -0.53 -6.44
CA LEU A 27 0.49 0.89 -6.10
C LEU A 27 1.61 1.78 -6.65
N LYS A 28 2.88 1.35 -6.52
CA LYS A 28 4.02 2.08 -7.10
C LYS A 28 3.98 2.10 -8.63
N LYS A 29 3.65 0.97 -9.28
CA LYS A 29 3.51 0.87 -10.74
C LYS A 29 2.39 1.78 -11.26
N ILE A 30 1.20 1.68 -10.66
CA ILE A 30 0.02 2.49 -11.00
C ILE A 30 0.35 3.98 -10.85
N LYS A 31 0.95 4.39 -9.73
CA LYS A 31 1.36 5.79 -9.52
C LYS A 31 2.31 6.30 -10.61
N ASN A 32 3.30 5.49 -10.99
CA ASN A 32 4.25 5.86 -12.04
C ASN A 32 3.57 5.98 -13.40
N GLU A 33 2.66 5.06 -13.74
CA GLU A 33 1.94 5.11 -15.02
C GLU A 33 0.99 6.30 -15.09
N LYS A 34 0.25 6.60 -14.00
CA LYS A 34 -0.55 7.84 -13.89
C LYS A 34 0.30 9.08 -14.13
N ILE A 35 1.47 9.17 -13.50
CA ILE A 35 2.40 10.29 -13.68
C ILE A 35 2.89 10.39 -15.14
N LYS A 36 3.20 9.26 -15.77
CA LYS A 36 3.64 9.20 -17.16
C LYS A 36 2.56 9.73 -18.10
N ILE A 37 1.32 9.24 -17.99
CA ILE A 37 0.18 9.69 -18.80
C ILE A 37 -0.04 11.21 -18.63
N LEU A 38 0.00 11.71 -17.39
CA LEU A 38 -0.16 13.14 -17.11
C LEU A 38 0.97 13.99 -17.71
N LYS A 39 2.20 13.45 -17.83
CA LYS A 39 3.30 14.13 -18.50
C LYS A 39 3.11 14.15 -20.02
N GLU A 40 2.78 13.01 -20.62
CA GLU A 40 2.60 12.85 -22.07
C GLU A 40 1.45 13.70 -22.61
N THR A 41 0.35 13.80 -21.85
CA THR A 41 -0.80 14.67 -22.16
C THR A 41 -0.56 16.17 -21.89
N GLY A 42 0.58 16.52 -21.28
CA GLY A 42 0.91 17.90 -20.90
C GLY A 42 0.16 18.42 -19.66
N TYR A 43 -0.76 17.65 -19.07
CA TYR A 43 -1.51 18.05 -17.87
C TYR A 43 -0.61 18.27 -16.66
N MET A 44 0.47 17.50 -16.51
CA MET A 44 1.43 17.68 -15.42
C MET A 44 2.06 19.09 -15.42
N LYS A 45 2.37 19.64 -16.60
CA LYS A 45 2.91 21.01 -16.72
C LYS A 45 1.90 22.05 -16.25
N ARG A 46 0.63 21.87 -16.59
CA ARG A 46 -0.46 22.76 -16.17
C ARG A 46 -0.72 22.66 -14.66
N LEU A 47 -0.75 21.45 -14.11
CA LEU A 47 -0.92 21.21 -12.67
C LEU A 47 0.19 21.88 -11.85
N LYS A 48 1.46 21.77 -12.28
CA LYS A 48 2.57 22.46 -11.62
C LYS A 48 2.44 23.98 -11.67
N LYS A 49 1.92 24.54 -12.78
CA LYS A 49 1.63 25.98 -12.86
C LYS A 49 0.53 26.38 -11.88
N ILE A 50 -0.54 25.59 -11.78
CA ILE A 50 -1.63 25.81 -10.81
C ILE A 50 -1.08 25.74 -9.38
N GLN A 51 -0.28 24.72 -9.04
CA GLN A 51 0.35 24.59 -7.74
C GLN A 51 1.21 25.80 -7.37
N LYS A 52 2.06 26.27 -8.29
CA LYS A 52 2.89 27.45 -8.06
C LYS A 52 2.04 28.69 -7.78
N ASN A 53 0.99 28.92 -8.58
CA ASN A 53 0.11 30.06 -8.41
C ASN A 53 -0.67 29.98 -7.08
N PHE A 54 -1.12 28.79 -6.72
CA PHE A 54 -1.80 28.57 -5.44
C PHE A 54 -0.90 28.90 -4.25
N ASN A 55 0.35 28.43 -4.26
CA ASN A 55 1.30 28.73 -3.19
C ASN A 55 1.51 30.24 -3.03
N LEU A 56 1.63 30.99 -4.14
CA LEU A 56 1.76 32.45 -4.10
C LEU A 56 0.51 33.11 -3.48
N ILE A 57 -0.68 32.74 -3.93
CA ILE A 57 -1.94 33.28 -3.40
C ILE A 57 -2.09 32.95 -1.90
N PHE A 58 -1.70 31.73 -1.51
CA PHE A 58 -1.76 31.29 -0.12
C PHE A 58 -0.81 32.09 0.77
N ASP A 59 0.42 32.35 0.31
CA ASP A 59 1.40 33.17 1.03
C ASP A 59 0.92 34.63 1.14
N GLU A 60 0.39 35.20 0.06
CA GLU A 60 -0.22 36.54 0.06
C GLU A 60 -1.38 36.64 1.06
N PHE A 61 -2.24 35.63 1.09
CA PHE A 61 -3.35 35.57 2.05
C PHE A 61 -2.86 35.50 3.49
N ASN A 62 -1.85 34.68 3.79
CA ASN A 62 -1.31 34.57 5.15
C ASN A 62 -0.74 35.90 5.63
N ASN A 63 -0.05 36.63 4.76
CA ASN A 63 0.44 37.97 5.09
C ASN A 63 -0.72 38.94 5.40
N LEU A 64 -1.76 38.94 4.57
CA LEU A 64 -2.95 39.75 4.81
C LEU A 64 -3.67 39.37 6.12
N ALA A 65 -3.76 38.07 6.44
CA ALA A 65 -4.34 37.58 7.68
C ALA A 65 -3.56 38.08 8.92
N LEU A 66 -2.24 38.14 8.84
CA LEU A 66 -1.39 38.74 9.87
C LEU A 66 -1.66 40.24 10.00
N GLU A 67 -1.67 41.00 8.90
CA GLU A 67 -1.95 42.45 8.89
C GLU A 67 -3.33 42.78 9.49
N MET A 68 -4.35 41.98 9.18
CA MET A 68 -5.70 42.13 9.76
C MET A 68 -5.70 41.89 11.27
N ASN A 69 -4.93 40.93 11.77
CA ASN A 69 -4.86 40.63 13.20
C ASN A 69 -4.00 41.62 14.00
N GLU A 70 -3.08 42.33 13.35
CA GLU A 70 -2.38 43.47 13.94
C GLU A 70 -3.29 44.70 14.08
N ASN A 71 -4.34 44.78 13.26
CA ASN A 71 -5.32 45.86 13.30
C ASN A 71 -6.30 45.67 14.46
N LYS A 72 -6.27 46.58 15.44
CA LYS A 72 -7.17 46.55 16.62
C LYS A 72 -8.68 46.63 16.30
N ALA A 73 -9.05 46.98 15.07
CA ALA A 73 -10.44 47.06 14.61
C ALA A 73 -10.92 45.81 13.85
N VAL A 74 -10.03 44.86 13.55
CA VAL A 74 -10.35 43.64 12.79
C VAL A 74 -9.84 42.42 13.56
N ASP A 75 -10.68 41.39 13.67
CA ASP A 75 -10.30 40.09 14.25
C ASP A 75 -10.54 39.01 13.18
N TYR A 76 -9.47 38.58 12.51
CA TYR A 76 -9.54 37.46 11.59
C TYR A 76 -9.25 36.18 12.36
N GLY A 77 -10.29 35.37 12.55
CA GLY A 77 -10.21 34.09 13.27
C GLY A 77 -9.25 33.09 12.64
N THR A 78 -7.98 33.13 13.05
CA THR A 78 -6.95 32.14 12.71
C THR A 78 -7.15 30.84 13.49
N GLY A 79 -6.64 29.73 12.97
CA GLY A 79 -6.68 28.43 13.64
C GLY A 79 -8.07 27.80 13.88
N ARG A 80 -9.13 28.30 13.24
CA ARG A 80 -10.47 27.68 13.30
C ARG A 80 -10.64 26.67 12.16
N TYR A 81 -11.37 25.58 12.44
CA TYR A 81 -11.82 24.66 11.40
C TYR A 81 -12.58 25.41 10.30
N TYR A 82 -12.37 25.00 9.04
CA TYR A 82 -12.96 25.59 7.84
C TYR A 82 -12.50 27.01 7.48
N ASN A 83 -11.45 27.54 8.12
CA ASN A 83 -10.85 28.81 7.66
C ASN A 83 -9.88 28.58 6.48
N PHE A 84 -9.58 29.65 5.74
CA PHE A 84 -8.78 29.54 4.51
C PHE A 84 -7.35 29.04 4.77
N GLU A 85 -6.72 29.45 5.87
CA GLU A 85 -5.39 28.97 6.26
C GLU A 85 -5.39 27.45 6.46
N TYR A 86 -6.35 26.94 7.23
CA TYR A 86 -6.48 25.52 7.53
C TYR A 86 -6.76 24.72 6.27
N GLU A 87 -7.80 25.06 5.52
CA GLU A 87 -8.19 24.32 4.32
C GLU A 87 -7.14 24.46 3.22
N GLY A 88 -6.61 25.66 3.03
CA GLY A 88 -5.59 25.95 2.03
C GLY A 88 -4.27 25.23 2.32
N SER A 89 -3.91 25.03 3.60
CA SER A 89 -2.68 24.33 3.99
C SER A 89 -2.57 22.94 3.35
N HIS A 90 -3.70 22.25 3.15
CA HIS A 90 -3.79 20.93 2.54
C HIS A 90 -3.44 20.89 1.04
N PHE A 91 -3.34 22.05 0.41
CA PHE A 91 -3.04 22.24 -1.01
C PHE A 91 -1.69 22.91 -1.25
N THR A 92 -0.99 23.37 -0.22
CA THR A 92 0.34 23.98 -0.33
C THR A 92 1.41 22.95 -0.73
N SER A 93 2.62 23.44 -1.03
CA SER A 93 3.77 22.62 -1.49
C SER A 93 3.47 21.91 -2.81
N GLU A 94 3.10 20.62 -2.76
CA GLU A 94 2.70 19.77 -3.89
C GLU A 94 1.30 19.16 -3.67
N GLY A 95 0.51 19.74 -2.76
CA GLY A 95 -0.80 19.21 -2.35
C GLY A 95 -1.78 19.07 -3.51
N ILE A 96 -1.87 20.06 -4.41
CA ILE A 96 -2.72 20.01 -5.60
C ILE A 96 -2.27 18.90 -6.54
N VAL A 97 -0.96 18.85 -6.86
CA VAL A 97 -0.41 17.84 -7.77
C VAL A 97 -0.63 16.44 -7.22
N ARG A 98 -0.25 16.21 -5.96
CA ARG A 98 -0.37 14.92 -5.27
C ARG A 98 -1.82 14.45 -5.22
N ARG A 99 -2.73 15.28 -4.72
CA ARG A 99 -4.16 14.92 -4.60
C ARG A 99 -4.80 14.68 -5.96
N THR A 100 -4.40 15.42 -6.99
CA THR A 100 -4.88 15.18 -8.36
C THR A 100 -4.47 13.78 -8.83
N ILE A 101 -3.20 13.39 -8.68
CA ILE A 101 -2.72 12.05 -9.08
C ILE A 101 -3.45 10.95 -8.29
N GLU A 102 -3.64 11.15 -6.99
CA GLU A 102 -4.31 10.20 -6.09
C GLU A 102 -5.80 10.01 -6.46
N ASN A 103 -6.51 11.07 -6.85
CA ASN A 103 -7.96 11.05 -7.07
C ASN A 103 -8.39 10.96 -8.54
N CYS A 104 -7.47 11.11 -9.50
CA CYS A 104 -7.80 10.90 -10.91
C CYS A 104 -8.02 9.41 -11.21
N SER A 105 -9.14 9.14 -11.86
CA SER A 105 -9.45 7.86 -12.49
C SER A 105 -8.91 7.84 -13.92
N PHE A 106 -8.35 6.71 -14.33
CA PHE A 106 -7.79 6.50 -15.66
C PHE A 106 -8.51 5.29 -16.25
N HIS A 107 -9.49 5.55 -17.11
CA HIS A 107 -10.33 4.52 -17.72
C HIS A 107 -9.80 4.13 -19.09
N GLY A 108 -9.72 2.83 -19.37
CA GLY A 108 -9.12 2.31 -20.58
C GLY A 108 -7.59 2.50 -20.60
N GLY A 109 -6.89 1.51 -21.15
CA GLY A 109 -5.45 1.60 -21.39
C GLY A 109 -4.58 1.06 -20.25
N SER A 110 -3.36 1.59 -20.12
CA SER A 110 -2.29 0.96 -19.36
C SER A 110 -2.53 0.90 -17.85
N VAL A 111 -3.18 1.90 -17.24
CA VAL A 111 -3.48 1.88 -15.80
C VAL A 111 -4.44 0.74 -15.45
N GLU A 112 -5.53 0.60 -16.22
CA GLU A 112 -6.51 -0.46 -16.01
C GLU A 112 -5.91 -1.86 -16.25
N LEU A 113 -5.00 -1.99 -17.22
CA LEU A 113 -4.27 -3.24 -17.44
C LEU A 113 -3.43 -3.62 -16.20
N ILE A 114 -2.72 -2.66 -15.60
CA ILE A 114 -1.92 -2.89 -14.39
C ILE A 114 -2.82 -3.28 -13.19
N GLU A 115 -3.96 -2.63 -13.02
CA GLU A 115 -4.94 -2.95 -11.97
C GLU A 115 -5.55 -4.36 -12.16
N ASN A 116 -5.78 -4.77 -13.40
CA ASN A 116 -6.26 -6.12 -13.70
C ASN A 116 -5.19 -7.19 -13.49
N GLU A 117 -3.92 -6.89 -13.78
CA GLU A 117 -2.78 -7.76 -13.43
C GLU A 117 -2.63 -7.93 -11.92
N GLU A 118 -2.78 -6.84 -11.15
CA GLU A 118 -2.78 -6.87 -9.69
C GLU A 118 -3.84 -7.82 -9.14
N LYS A 119 -5.09 -7.66 -9.59
CA LYS A 119 -6.21 -8.52 -9.15
C LYS A 119 -5.92 -9.99 -9.43
N LYS A 120 -5.48 -10.33 -10.64
CA LYS A 120 -5.13 -11.70 -11.02
C LYS A 120 -4.00 -12.26 -10.15
N GLU A 121 -3.01 -11.45 -9.80
CA GLU A 121 -1.91 -11.90 -8.95
C GLU A 121 -2.35 -12.09 -7.49
N ILE A 122 -3.18 -11.20 -6.96
CA ILE A 122 -3.78 -11.36 -5.62
C ILE A 122 -4.65 -12.63 -5.56
N GLU A 123 -5.45 -12.90 -6.59
CA GLU A 123 -6.23 -14.14 -6.71
C GLU A 123 -5.32 -15.36 -6.72
N ALA A 124 -4.24 -15.34 -7.52
CA ALA A 124 -3.27 -16.43 -7.54
C ALA A 124 -2.56 -16.65 -6.19
N VAL A 125 -2.30 -15.58 -5.44
CA VAL A 125 -1.77 -15.67 -4.07
C VAL A 125 -2.79 -16.37 -3.17
N LYS A 126 -4.03 -15.89 -3.11
CA LYS A 126 -5.10 -16.49 -2.29
C LYS A 126 -5.32 -17.96 -2.61
N ASP A 127 -5.40 -18.32 -3.90
CA ASP A 127 -5.55 -19.70 -4.35
C ASP A 127 -4.41 -20.60 -3.86
N ASN A 128 -3.18 -20.09 -3.85
CA ASN A 128 -2.03 -20.84 -3.34
C ASN A 128 -2.10 -21.03 -1.82
N TYR A 129 -2.45 -19.98 -1.07
CA TYR A 129 -2.62 -20.08 0.38
C TYR A 129 -3.79 -20.99 0.77
N ASP A 130 -4.87 -21.02 -0.01
CA ASP A 130 -5.98 -21.95 0.20
C ASP A 130 -5.58 -23.41 0.00
N LYS A 131 -4.76 -23.72 -1.01
CA LYS A 131 -4.17 -25.06 -1.16
C LYS A 131 -3.32 -25.44 0.06
N VAL A 132 -2.52 -24.51 0.58
CA VAL A 132 -1.72 -24.73 1.81
C VAL A 132 -2.63 -25.00 3.00
N ARG A 133 -3.70 -24.20 3.19
CA ARG A 133 -4.69 -24.41 4.27
C ARG A 133 -5.34 -25.78 4.17
N ILE A 134 -5.72 -26.25 2.98
CA ILE A 134 -6.33 -27.57 2.78
C ILE A 134 -5.40 -28.68 3.26
N VAL A 135 -4.11 -28.63 2.89
CA VAL A 135 -3.13 -29.64 3.32
C VAL A 135 -2.91 -29.59 4.83
N VAL A 136 -2.75 -28.39 5.39
CA VAL A 136 -2.60 -28.21 6.85
C VAL A 136 -3.83 -28.70 7.61
N LYS A 137 -5.04 -28.46 7.10
CA LYS A 137 -6.30 -28.98 7.66
C LYS A 137 -6.41 -30.50 7.57
N ARG A 138 -5.74 -31.16 6.64
CA ARG A 138 -5.74 -32.64 6.52
C ARG A 138 -4.64 -33.31 7.36
N ASN A 139 -3.64 -32.56 7.82
CA ASN A 139 -2.59 -33.11 8.68
C ASN A 139 -3.13 -33.58 10.05
N PRO A 140 -2.61 -34.70 10.57
CA PRO A 140 -3.15 -35.34 11.77
C PRO A 140 -2.84 -34.57 13.07
N ASN A 141 -1.77 -33.76 13.10
CA ASN A 141 -1.41 -32.92 14.25
C ASN A 141 -0.67 -31.66 13.80
N GLY A 142 -0.46 -30.72 14.72
CA GLY A 142 0.19 -29.44 14.44
C GLY A 142 1.69 -29.54 14.14
N VAL A 143 2.37 -30.58 14.64
CA VAL A 143 3.80 -30.82 14.36
C VAL A 143 4.00 -31.16 12.88
N LYS A 144 3.24 -32.11 12.33
CA LYS A 144 3.30 -32.43 10.89
C LYS A 144 2.86 -31.26 9.99
N ALA A 145 1.95 -30.42 10.49
CA ALA A 145 1.59 -29.19 9.79
C ALA A 145 2.75 -28.18 9.76
N ALA A 146 3.47 -28.02 10.86
CA ALA A 146 4.66 -27.17 10.91
C ALA A 146 5.78 -27.71 10.01
N GLU A 147 6.07 -29.02 10.04
CA GLU A 147 7.04 -29.65 9.14
C GLU A 147 6.70 -29.40 7.67
N TYR A 148 5.42 -29.56 7.30
CA TYR A 148 4.96 -29.25 5.94
C TYR A 148 5.20 -27.78 5.57
N LEU A 149 4.86 -26.83 6.45
CA LEU A 149 5.12 -25.40 6.22
C LEU A 149 6.63 -25.12 6.07
N LYS A 150 7.47 -25.74 6.90
CA LYS A 150 8.94 -25.66 6.77
C LYS A 150 9.43 -26.23 5.44
N GLY A 151 8.84 -27.33 4.98
CA GLY A 151 9.13 -27.95 3.68
C GLY A 151 8.75 -27.05 2.48
N LEU A 152 7.77 -26.17 2.65
CA LEU A 152 7.44 -25.11 1.69
C LEU A 152 8.39 -23.91 1.75
N GLY A 153 9.25 -23.87 2.77
CA GLY A 153 10.23 -22.81 3.02
C GLY A 153 9.69 -21.66 3.86
N PHE A 154 8.52 -21.79 4.49
CA PHE A 154 8.07 -20.78 5.45
C PHE A 154 9.05 -20.71 6.62
N ASP A 155 9.38 -19.48 7.03
CA ASP A 155 10.05 -19.26 8.31
C ASP A 155 9.04 -19.48 9.43
N ILE A 156 9.10 -20.68 10.01
CA ILE A 156 8.24 -21.09 11.10
C ILE A 156 8.89 -20.85 12.48
N THR A 157 9.95 -20.04 12.59
CA THR A 157 10.59 -19.72 13.88
C THR A 157 9.58 -19.15 14.90
N SER A 158 8.55 -18.45 14.44
CA SER A 158 7.45 -17.98 15.30
C SER A 158 6.51 -19.09 15.82
N LEU A 159 6.55 -20.28 15.21
CA LEU A 159 5.80 -21.48 15.59
C LEU A 159 6.69 -22.52 16.30
N GLU A 160 7.97 -22.60 15.93
CA GLU A 160 8.95 -23.52 16.50
C GLU A 160 9.35 -23.08 17.91
N LYS A 161 8.65 -23.61 18.91
CA LYS A 161 9.33 -24.08 20.11
C LYS A 161 9.83 -25.50 19.83
N ASP A 162 11.05 -25.55 19.30
CA ASP A 162 11.95 -26.69 19.09
C ASP A 162 11.49 -27.91 18.27
N GLU A 163 12.47 -28.43 17.54
CA GLU A 163 12.57 -29.73 16.84
C GLU A 163 11.82 -29.96 15.50
N SER A 164 12.46 -29.48 14.44
CA SER A 164 13.09 -30.26 13.35
C SER A 164 12.35 -31.41 12.62
N ARG A 165 12.02 -31.13 11.34
CA ARG A 165 12.42 -31.82 10.07
C ARG A 165 11.23 -32.18 9.17
N ALA A 166 11.32 -31.79 7.89
CA ALA A 166 11.27 -32.69 6.72
C ALA A 166 10.44 -32.22 5.49
N LEU A 167 11.03 -32.54 4.32
CA LEU A 167 10.46 -33.03 3.05
C LEU A 167 9.66 -32.11 2.11
N THR A 168 10.06 -32.19 0.84
CA THR A 168 9.74 -31.27 -0.27
C THR A 168 8.68 -31.86 -1.21
N ILE A 169 7.65 -31.07 -1.52
CA ILE A 169 6.70 -31.31 -2.63
C ILE A 169 6.84 -30.15 -3.64
N LYS A 170 6.65 -30.42 -4.94
CA LYS A 170 6.69 -29.42 -6.01
C LYS A 170 5.48 -28.47 -5.91
N ILE A 171 5.69 -27.33 -5.25
CA ILE A 171 4.84 -26.13 -5.32
C ILE A 171 5.65 -25.05 -6.06
N ASP A 172 4.99 -24.18 -6.83
CA ASP A 172 5.65 -23.00 -7.41
C ASP A 172 6.03 -22.01 -6.31
N LYS A 173 7.27 -22.14 -5.84
CA LYS A 173 7.83 -21.38 -4.73
C LYS A 173 7.94 -19.89 -5.04
N THR A 174 7.96 -19.48 -6.32
CA THR A 174 8.12 -18.07 -6.71
C THR A 174 6.95 -17.19 -6.27
N LYS A 175 5.80 -17.81 -5.97
CA LYS A 175 4.59 -17.13 -5.49
C LYS A 175 4.42 -17.17 -3.97
N LEU A 176 5.28 -17.90 -3.27
CA LEU A 176 5.29 -17.97 -1.80
C LEU A 176 6.28 -16.97 -1.19
N PHE A 177 7.29 -16.53 -1.95
CA PHE A 177 8.33 -15.61 -1.48
C PHE A 177 8.35 -14.32 -2.29
N VAL A 178 7.73 -13.27 -1.76
CA VAL A 178 7.98 -11.88 -2.19
C VAL A 178 8.34 -11.04 -0.96
N CYS A 179 9.41 -11.43 -0.29
CA CYS A 179 10.18 -10.61 0.66
C CYS A 179 11.59 -11.22 0.76
N GLY A 180 12.46 -10.84 -0.18
CA GLY A 180 13.89 -10.95 0.03
C GLY A 180 14.32 -9.78 0.91
N GLU A 181 14.57 -10.03 2.19
CA GLU A 181 15.52 -9.23 2.94
C GLU A 181 16.91 -9.79 2.63
N ASN A 182 17.56 -9.21 1.62
CA ASN A 182 19.02 -9.18 1.59
C ASN A 182 19.43 -7.84 2.20
N LYS A 183 19.70 -7.83 3.50
CA LYS A 183 20.74 -7.02 4.13
C LYS A 183 21.32 -7.80 5.31
#